data_AF-A0A3B9PLT7-F1
#
_entry.id   AF-A0A3B9PLT7-F1
#
_cell.length_a   1.000
_cell.length_b   1.000
_cell.length_c   1.000
_cell.angle_alpha   90.00
_cell.angle_beta   90.00
_cell.angle_gamma   90.00
#
_symmetry.space_group_name_H-M   'P 1'
#
loop_
_entity.id
_entity.type
_entity.pdbx_description
1 polymer ?
#
loop_
_entity_poly.entity_id
_entity_poly.type
_entity_poly.pdbx_seq_one_letter_code
_entity_poly.pdbx_strand_id
1 'polypeptide(L)' 'MIPWLGDAVAFPPDDQALSEPNGLIAAGGSLSPA' A
#
# COMPACT_ATOMS: atom_id res chain seq x y z
N MET A 1 10.71 -5.62 -0.66
CA MET A 1 9.92 -5.49 0.59
C MET A 1 8.90 -4.39 0.34
N ILE A 2 7.61 -4.59 0.67
CA ILE A 2 6.54 -3.60 0.46
C ILE A 2 6.22 -2.85 1.77
N PRO A 3 5.78 -1.58 1.71
CA PRO A 3 5.33 -0.82 2.87
C PRO A 3 4.18 -1.51 3.64
N TRP A 4 4.18 -1.32 4.97
CA TRP A 4 3.05 -1.69 5.83
C TRP A 4 2.27 -0.43 6.22
N LEU A 5 0.97 -0.39 5.94
CA LEU A 5 0.09 0.72 6.25
C LEU A 5 -0.21 0.76 7.76
N GLY A 6 -0.10 1.96 8.33
CA GLY A 6 -0.54 2.26 9.70
C GLY A 6 -1.93 2.89 9.72
N ASP A 7 -2.27 3.53 10.83
CA ASP A 7 -3.59 4.17 11.03
C ASP A 7 -3.77 5.45 10.20
N ALA A 8 -2.69 6.00 9.64
CA ALA A 8 -2.74 7.15 8.76
C ALA A 8 -3.20 6.75 7.36
N VAL A 9 -4.16 7.47 6.80
CA VAL A 9 -4.65 7.29 5.42
C VAL A 9 -3.66 7.93 4.44
N ALA A 10 -2.47 7.34 4.33
CA ALA A 10 -1.43 7.76 3.40
C ALA A 10 -0.93 6.55 2.62
N PHE A 11 -1.21 6.52 1.32
CA PHE A 11 -0.74 5.48 0.41
C PHE A 11 0.57 5.91 -0.26
N PRO A 12 1.49 4.95 -0.53
CA PRO A 12 2.65 5.20 -1.37
C PRO A 12 2.23 5.55 -2.81
N PRO A 13 3.05 6.32 -3.55
CA PRO A 13 2.82 6.59 -4.97
C PRO A 13 2.92 5.31 -5.81
N ASP A 14 2.20 5.29 -6.92
CA ASP A 14 2.00 4.14 -7.82
C ASP A 14 3.29 3.65 -8.49
N ASP A 15 4.25 4.54 -8.72
CA ASP A 15 5.58 4.21 -9.25
C ASP A 15 6.42 3.32 -8.31
N GLN A 16 6.02 3.15 -7.05
CA GLN A 16 6.64 2.22 -6.09
C GLN A 16 6.01 0.82 -6.11
N ALA A 17 4.97 0.58 -6.91
CA ALA A 17 4.38 -0.73 -7.04
C ALA A 17 5.36 -1.73 -7.67
N LEU A 18 5.33 -2.98 -7.18
CA LEU A 18 6.13 -4.06 -7.74
C LEU A 18 5.62 -4.42 -9.15
N SER A 19 6.55 -4.74 -10.04
CA SER A 19 6.22 -5.28 -11.37
C SER A 19 5.88 -6.77 -11.32
N GLU A 20 6.41 -7.51 -10.35
CA GLU A 20 6.07 -8.92 -10.08
C GLU A 20 6.10 -9.18 -8.56
N PRO A 21 4.95 -9.54 -7.93
CA PRO A 21 3.61 -9.57 -8.53
C PRO A 21 3.15 -8.18 -8.94
N ASN A 22 2.56 -8.09 -10.13
CA ASN A 22 2.19 -6.82 -10.76
C ASN A 22 1.18 -6.05 -9.90
N GLY A 23 1.55 -4.82 -9.51
CA GLY A 23 0.68 -3.88 -8.82
C GLY A 23 0.67 -4.02 -7.30
N LEU A 24 1.45 -4.94 -6.71
CA LEU A 24 1.54 -5.05 -5.25
C LEU A 24 2.33 -3.84 -4.69
N ILE A 25 1.67 -3.04 -3.84
CA ILE A 25 2.19 -1.73 -3.43
C ILE A 25 2.27 -1.52 -1.90
N ALA A 26 1.40 -2.15 -1.12
CA ALA A 26 1.40 -2.08 0.33
C ALA A 26 0.58 -3.23 0.95
N ALA A 27 0.72 -3.44 2.26
CA ALA A 27 -0.11 -4.37 3.04
C ALA A 27 -0.48 -3.76 4.41
N GLY A 28 -1.47 -4.30 5.11
CA GLY A 28 -1.91 -3.80 6.41
C GLY A 28 -3.04 -2.75 6.33
N GLY A 29 -3.20 -1.96 7.39
CA GLY A 29 -4.28 -0.98 7.52
C GLY A 29 -5.66 -1.57 7.86
N SER A 30 -6.71 -0.76 7.70
CA SER A 30 -8.12 -1.15 7.88
C SER A 30 -8.96 -0.84 6.62
N LEU A 31 -10.15 -1.44 6.52
CA LEU A 31 -11.11 -1.21 5.44
C LEU A 31 -12.19 -0.20 5.83
N SER A 32 -11.86 0.74 6.71
CA SER A 32 -12.78 1.77 7.18
C SER A 32 -13.09 2.78 6.07
N PRO A 33 -14.30 3.36 6.04
CA PRO A 33 -14.57 4.54 5.23
C PRO A 33 -13.58 5.66 5.58
N ALA A 34 -13.23 6.46 4.56
CA ALA A 34 -12.46 7.69 4.73
C ALA A 34 -13.26 8.76 5.46
#